data_AF-A0A480BUV7-F1
#
_entry.id   AF-A0A480BUV7-F1
#
_cell.length_a   1.000
_cell.length_b   1.000
_cell.length_c   1.000
_cell.angle_alpha   90.00
_cell.angle_beta   90.00
_cell.angle_gamma   90.00
#
_symmetry.space_group_name_H-M   'P 1'
#
loop_
_entity.id
_entity.type
_entity.pdbx_description
1 polymer ?
#
loop_
_entity_poly.entity_id
_entity_poly.type
_entity_poly.pdbx_seq_one_letter_code
_entity_poly.pdbx_strand_id
1 'polypeptide(L)'
;IGFAGVDGVKFRGQVTPGDRLYILIHGTNKPAGIGMRVSHGCIQMYPEDIAPLFEAVPVGTPVTVVDQPYLAGVGADGLVLEAHPPLPERAPTPRQRMTLVTGALEQAITRHGLHDTVLVDLAHAGELADRATGYPLPVAAGAPATEAYLAALPPAPLLPSPYVAPVASGDWYVDLGSFKSDANARRLVAMLLHQGPPIPARREAQADRVQV
;
A
#
# COMPACT_ATOMS: atom_id res chain seq x y z
N ILE A 1 -17.98 24.16 15.28
CA ILE A 1 -17.45 23.43 16.46
C ILE A 1 -16.11 22.86 16.02
N GLY A 2 -15.02 23.44 16.50
CA GLY A 2 -13.66 23.14 16.04
C GLY A 2 -13.07 21.91 16.73
N PHE A 3 -12.21 21.20 16.00
CA PHE A 3 -11.20 20.31 16.55
C PHE A 3 -9.86 20.62 15.89
N ALA A 4 -8.83 20.58 16.72
CA ALA A 4 -7.51 21.14 16.51
C ALA A 4 -6.64 20.35 15.52
N GLY A 5 -5.87 21.09 14.73
CA GLY A 5 -4.50 20.76 14.32
C GLY A 5 -4.23 19.37 13.74
N VAL A 6 -4.58 19.17 12.47
CA VAL A 6 -3.74 18.48 11.49
C VAL A 6 -4.00 19.16 10.15
N ASP A 7 -2.98 19.74 9.54
CA ASP A 7 -3.11 20.42 8.24
C ASP A 7 -3.49 19.40 7.17
N GLY A 8 -4.78 19.35 6.84
CA GLY A 8 -5.32 18.46 5.81
C GLY A 8 -5.24 19.09 4.43
N VAL A 9 -4.78 18.33 3.44
CA VAL A 9 -4.91 18.72 2.04
C VAL A 9 -6.39 18.63 1.65
N LYS A 10 -7.00 19.74 1.24
CA LYS A 10 -8.38 19.76 0.73
C LYS A 10 -8.37 19.52 -0.78
N PHE A 11 -8.71 18.31 -1.18
CA PHE A 11 -8.93 17.97 -2.58
C PHE A 11 -10.38 18.23 -2.97
N ARG A 12 -10.61 18.96 -4.07
CA ARG A 12 -11.95 19.20 -4.63
C ARG A 12 -12.10 18.33 -5.88
N GLY A 13 -12.68 17.15 -5.73
CA GLY A 13 -13.18 16.37 -6.86
C GLY A 13 -14.39 17.07 -7.49
N GLN A 14 -14.49 17.08 -8.81
CA GLN A 14 -15.74 17.44 -9.49
C GLN A 14 -16.73 16.29 -9.32
N VAL A 15 -17.81 16.52 -8.57
CA VAL A 15 -18.94 15.60 -8.45
C VAL A 15 -20.21 16.38 -8.79
N THR A 16 -21.13 15.71 -9.47
CA THR A 16 -22.44 16.20 -9.93
C THR A 16 -23.20 16.94 -8.80
N PRO A 17 -23.91 18.05 -9.08
CA PRO A 17 -24.59 18.82 -8.04
C PRO A 17 -25.76 18.01 -7.44
N GLY A 18 -25.69 17.70 -6.13
CA GLY A 18 -26.80 17.09 -5.40
C GLY A 18 -26.39 16.52 -4.05
N ASP A 19 -25.33 15.72 -4.03
CA ASP A 19 -24.81 15.09 -2.81
C ASP A 19 -23.33 15.44 -2.65
N ARG A 20 -23.00 16.34 -1.71
CA ARG A 20 -21.63 16.81 -1.50
C ARG A 20 -20.85 15.78 -0.67
N LEU A 21 -20.44 14.69 -1.30
CA LEU A 21 -19.44 13.78 -0.73
C LEU A 21 -18.08 14.51 -0.79
N TYR A 22 -17.57 14.95 0.37
CA TYR A 22 -16.23 15.50 0.47
C TYR A 22 -15.25 14.38 0.79
N ILE A 23 -14.44 13.96 -0.19
CA ILE A 23 -13.31 13.05 0.03
C ILE A 23 -12.11 13.91 0.41
N LEU A 24 -11.51 13.65 1.58
CA LEU A 24 -10.27 14.29 2.01
C LEU A 24 -9.12 13.28 1.97
N ILE A 25 -7.92 13.77 1.67
CA ILE A 25 -6.67 13.03 1.88
C ILE A 25 -5.96 13.71 3.04
N HIS A 26 -5.76 12.99 4.15
CA HIS A 26 -5.25 13.58 5.39
C HIS A 26 -4.39 12.59 6.18
N GLY A 27 -3.54 13.14 7.05
CA GLY A 27 -2.81 12.34 8.04
C GLY A 27 -3.73 11.78 9.12
N THR A 28 -3.31 10.68 9.75
CA THR A 28 -4.01 10.12 10.92
C THR A 28 -3.04 9.87 12.06
N ASN A 29 -3.45 10.18 13.29
CA ASN A 29 -2.74 9.74 14.50
C ASN A 29 -3.17 8.32 14.91
N LYS A 30 -3.91 7.60 14.07
CA LYS A 30 -4.32 6.20 14.29
C LYS A 30 -3.75 5.33 13.16
N PRO A 31 -2.42 5.13 13.12
CA PRO A 31 -1.73 4.44 12.02
C PRO A 31 -2.26 3.02 11.76
N ALA A 32 -2.76 2.34 12.80
CA ALA A 32 -3.35 1.01 12.68
C ALA A 32 -4.60 0.95 11.78
N GLY A 33 -5.21 2.08 11.45
CA GLY A 33 -6.33 2.18 10.52
C GLY A 33 -5.95 2.35 9.05
N ILE A 34 -4.67 2.63 8.75
CA ILE A 34 -4.21 2.81 7.37
C ILE A 34 -4.24 1.46 6.64
N GLY A 35 -4.71 1.48 5.38
CA GLY A 35 -4.95 0.26 4.60
C GLY A 35 -6.20 -0.52 5.03
N MET A 36 -6.91 -0.09 6.07
CA MET A 36 -8.11 -0.73 6.59
C MET A 36 -9.37 0.07 6.22
N ARG A 37 -10.51 -0.63 6.12
CA ARG A 37 -11.82 -0.02 5.82
C ARG A 37 -12.47 0.60 7.06
N VAL A 38 -11.80 1.58 7.66
CA VAL A 38 -12.24 2.22 8.92
C VAL A 38 -12.62 3.69 8.76
N SER A 39 -12.51 4.25 7.56
CA SER A 39 -12.91 5.62 7.26
C SER A 39 -14.34 5.67 6.69
N HIS A 40 -14.99 6.83 6.86
CA HIS A 40 -16.27 7.13 6.19
C HIS A 40 -16.04 7.71 4.77
N GLY A 41 -15.01 7.23 4.06
CA GLY A 41 -14.68 7.63 2.69
C GLY A 41 -13.52 8.62 2.51
N CYS A 42 -12.84 9.03 3.58
CA CYS A 42 -11.58 9.77 3.48
C CYS A 42 -10.38 8.83 3.30
N ILE A 43 -9.32 9.32 2.66
CA ILE A 43 -8.05 8.61 2.48
C ILE A 43 -7.11 9.03 3.61
N GLN A 44 -6.67 8.06 4.42
CA GLN A 44 -5.76 8.28 5.55
C GLN A 44 -4.34 7.87 5.19
N MET A 45 -3.38 8.73 5.50
CA MET A 45 -1.95 8.51 5.29
C MET A 45 -1.18 8.61 6.61
N TYR A 46 0.03 8.05 6.65
CA TYR A 46 0.92 8.26 7.78
C TYR A 46 1.31 9.74 7.86
N PRO A 47 1.51 10.31 9.07
CA PRO A 47 1.94 11.71 9.23
C PRO A 47 3.21 12.05 8.42
N GLU A 48 4.17 11.14 8.36
CA GLU A 48 5.41 11.27 7.58
C GLU A 48 5.19 11.25 6.06
N ASP A 49 4.12 10.62 5.57
CA ASP A 49 3.82 10.53 4.13
C ASP A 49 2.96 11.71 3.66
N ILE A 50 2.04 12.20 4.51
CA ILE A 50 1.15 13.30 4.12
C ILE A 50 1.87 14.65 4.05
N ALA A 51 2.88 14.87 4.91
CA ALA A 51 3.63 16.12 4.96
C ALA A 51 4.34 16.45 3.61
N PRO A 52 5.19 15.56 3.05
CA PRO A 52 5.81 15.82 1.75
C PRO A 52 4.78 15.88 0.62
N LEU A 53 3.69 15.12 0.71
CA LEU A 53 2.62 15.20 -0.30
C LEU A 53 1.91 16.56 -0.28
N PHE A 54 1.64 17.12 0.91
CA PHE A 54 1.02 18.43 1.06
C PHE A 54 1.86 19.53 0.42
N GLU A 55 3.19 19.47 0.59
CA GLU A 55 4.12 20.42 -0.01
C GLU A 55 4.24 20.25 -1.53
N ALA A 56 4.21 19.01 -2.02
CA ALA A 56 4.42 18.70 -3.43
C ALA A 56 3.20 18.93 -4.33
N VAL A 57 1.99 19.01 -3.78
CA VAL A 57 0.74 19.00 -4.57
C VAL A 57 0.04 20.36 -4.55
N PRO A 58 0.05 21.13 -5.67
CA PRO A 58 -0.63 22.41 -5.75
C PRO A 58 -2.15 22.30 -5.61
N VAL A 59 -2.76 23.36 -5.09
CA VAL A 59 -4.23 23.51 -5.09
C VAL A 59 -4.76 23.47 -6.51
N GLY A 60 -5.81 22.66 -6.72
CA GLY A 60 -6.43 22.46 -8.04
C GLY A 60 -5.87 21.27 -8.82
N THR A 61 -4.87 20.56 -8.29
CA THR A 61 -4.40 19.29 -8.86
C THR A 61 -5.57 18.30 -8.99
N PRO A 62 -5.88 17.81 -10.20
CA PRO A 62 -6.94 16.83 -10.40
C PRO A 62 -6.67 15.54 -9.63
N VAL A 63 -7.71 14.99 -9.00
CA VAL A 63 -7.66 13.70 -8.33
C VAL A 63 -8.70 12.78 -8.94
N THR A 64 -8.29 11.57 -9.30
CA THR A 64 -9.17 10.50 -9.76
C THR A 64 -9.03 9.33 -8.81
N VAL A 65 -10.16 8.90 -8.24
CA VAL A 65 -10.22 7.69 -7.40
C VAL A 65 -10.67 6.54 -8.29
N VAL A 66 -9.85 5.50 -8.38
CA VAL A 66 -10.11 4.32 -9.22
C VAL A 66 -10.20 3.05 -8.36
N ASP A 67 -10.97 2.08 -8.83
CA ASP A 67 -11.10 0.75 -8.25
C ASP A 67 -10.55 -0.25 -9.28
N GLN A 68 -9.25 -0.49 -9.21
CA GLN A 68 -8.51 -1.29 -10.19
C GLN A 68 -7.74 -2.40 -9.46
N PRO A 69 -8.41 -3.52 -9.16
CA PRO A 69 -7.76 -4.65 -8.49
C PRO A 69 -6.74 -5.38 -9.39
N TYR A 70 -6.74 -5.13 -10.70
CA TYR A 70 -5.82 -5.74 -11.66
C TYR A 70 -5.12 -4.64 -12.45
N LEU A 71 -3.80 -4.56 -12.32
CA LEU A 71 -2.94 -3.63 -13.04
C LEU A 71 -1.97 -4.40 -13.91
N ALA A 72 -1.77 -3.94 -15.15
CA ALA A 72 -0.77 -4.51 -16.04
C ALA A 72 0.14 -3.42 -16.59
N GLY A 73 1.38 -3.79 -16.86
CA GLY A 73 2.42 -2.89 -17.35
C GLY A 73 3.65 -3.65 -17.82
N VAL A 74 4.73 -2.91 -18.07
CA VAL A 74 6.02 -3.49 -18.47
C VAL A 74 7.01 -3.26 -17.34
N GLY A 75 7.50 -4.35 -16.76
CA GLY A 75 8.62 -4.37 -15.82
C GLY A 75 9.96 -4.60 -16.52
N ALA A 76 11.03 -4.77 -15.74
CA ALA A 76 12.36 -5.06 -16.29
C ALA A 76 12.38 -6.34 -17.16
N ASP A 77 11.57 -7.33 -16.80
CA ASP A 77 11.54 -8.66 -17.42
C ASP A 77 10.34 -8.86 -18.37
N GLY A 78 9.68 -7.77 -18.78
CA GLY A 78 8.59 -7.80 -19.76
C GLY A 78 7.21 -7.53 -19.18
N LEU A 79 6.17 -8.06 -19.83
CA LEU A 79 4.78 -7.81 -19.45
C LEU A 79 4.45 -8.47 -18.10
N VAL A 80 3.94 -7.67 -17.17
CA VAL A 80 3.59 -8.08 -15.80
C VAL A 80 2.12 -7.79 -15.48
N LEU A 81 1.57 -8.58 -14.56
CA LEU A 81 0.27 -8.39 -13.92
C LEU A 81 0.46 -8.29 -12.40
N GLU A 82 -0.12 -7.25 -11.81
CA GLU A 82 -0.29 -7.10 -10.36
C GLU A 82 -1.77 -7.24 -10.03
N ALA A 83 -2.09 -8.12 -9.08
CA ALA A 83 -3.46 -8.41 -8.69
C ALA A 83 -3.66 -8.25 -7.17
N HIS A 84 -4.74 -7.57 -6.80
CA HIS A 84 -5.18 -7.33 -5.42
C HIS A 84 -6.58 -7.91 -5.19
N PRO A 85 -6.91 -8.29 -3.94
CA PRO A 85 -8.26 -8.71 -3.63
C PRO A 85 -9.26 -7.59 -3.94
N PRO A 86 -10.30 -7.85 -4.75
CA PRO A 86 -11.31 -6.84 -5.06
C PRO A 86 -12.11 -6.50 -3.79
N LEU A 87 -12.72 -5.31 -3.78
CA LEU A 87 -13.65 -4.95 -2.72
C LEU A 87 -14.78 -5.99 -2.64
N PRO A 88 -15.12 -6.51 -1.45
CA PRO A 88 -16.12 -7.57 -1.33
C PRO A 88 -17.47 -7.24 -1.96
N GLU A 89 -17.90 -5.97 -1.87
CA GLU A 89 -19.18 -5.50 -2.45
C GLU A 89 -19.14 -5.40 -3.98
N ARG A 90 -17.96 -5.45 -4.58
CA ARG A 90 -17.72 -5.38 -6.03
C ARG A 90 -16.92 -6.58 -6.53
N ALA A 91 -16.93 -7.69 -5.78
CA ALA A 91 -16.20 -8.88 -6.15
C ALA A 91 -16.73 -9.41 -7.50
N PRO A 92 -15.87 -9.52 -8.53
CA PRO A 92 -16.29 -9.96 -9.84
C PRO A 92 -16.49 -11.48 -9.85
N THR A 93 -17.46 -11.95 -10.64
CA THR A 93 -17.52 -13.37 -11.03
C THR A 93 -16.24 -13.79 -11.77
N PRO A 94 -15.91 -15.09 -11.85
CA PRO A 94 -14.71 -15.55 -12.56
C PRO A 94 -14.64 -15.04 -14.00
N ARG A 95 -15.77 -14.99 -14.71
CA ARG A 95 -15.84 -14.47 -16.08
C ARG A 95 -15.56 -12.96 -16.13
N GLN A 96 -16.17 -12.18 -15.25
CA GLN A 96 -15.93 -10.72 -15.17
C GLN A 96 -14.49 -10.41 -14.81
N ARG A 97 -13.90 -11.20 -13.90
CA ARG A 97 -12.49 -11.08 -13.54
C ARG A 97 -11.59 -11.26 -14.74
N MET A 98 -11.81 -12.32 -15.52
CA MET A 98 -11.03 -12.55 -16.73
C MET A 98 -11.16 -11.37 -17.71
N THR A 99 -12.37 -10.82 -17.90
CA THR A 99 -12.57 -9.62 -18.72
C THR A 99 -11.77 -8.41 -18.21
N LEU A 100 -11.73 -8.18 -16.90
CA LEU A 100 -10.94 -7.08 -16.31
C LEU A 100 -9.43 -7.30 -16.49
N VAL A 101 -8.96 -8.52 -16.27
CA VAL A 101 -7.55 -8.91 -16.43
C VAL A 101 -7.11 -8.76 -17.89
N THR A 102 -7.86 -9.32 -18.84
CA THR A 102 -7.54 -9.18 -20.27
C THR A 102 -7.60 -7.72 -20.72
N GLY A 103 -8.56 -6.94 -20.22
CA GLY A 103 -8.65 -5.52 -20.52
C GLY A 103 -7.44 -4.73 -20.01
N ALA A 104 -6.95 -5.02 -18.80
CA ALA A 104 -5.73 -4.41 -18.27
C ALA A 104 -4.50 -4.77 -19.12
N LEU A 105 -4.37 -6.05 -19.50
CA LEU A 105 -3.26 -6.54 -20.32
C LEU A 105 -3.29 -5.94 -21.72
N GLU A 106 -4.45 -5.87 -22.37
CA GLU A 106 -4.61 -5.26 -23.68
C GLU A 106 -4.26 -3.76 -23.66
N GLN A 107 -4.69 -3.04 -22.61
CA GLN A 107 -4.29 -1.64 -22.42
C GLN A 107 -2.77 -1.49 -22.26
N ALA A 108 -2.12 -2.38 -21.51
CA ALA A 108 -0.66 -2.36 -21.36
C ALA A 108 0.04 -2.68 -22.68
N ILE A 109 -0.38 -3.73 -23.38
CA ILE A 109 0.15 -4.13 -24.70
C ILE A 109 0.03 -2.97 -25.69
N THR A 110 -1.12 -2.32 -25.75
CA THR A 110 -1.36 -1.19 -26.65
C THR A 110 -0.50 0.01 -26.29
N ARG A 111 -0.47 0.39 -25.01
CA ARG A 111 0.32 1.53 -24.52
C ARG A 111 1.80 1.37 -24.82
N HIS A 112 2.32 0.14 -24.80
CA HIS A 112 3.73 -0.17 -24.99
C HIS A 112 4.06 -0.74 -26.38
N GLY A 113 3.09 -0.85 -27.29
CA GLY A 113 3.30 -1.32 -28.67
C GLY A 113 3.72 -2.79 -28.78
N LEU A 114 3.21 -3.68 -27.92
CA LEU A 114 3.66 -5.08 -27.82
C LEU A 114 2.84 -6.09 -28.63
N HIS A 115 1.92 -5.64 -29.48
CA HIS A 115 0.90 -6.49 -30.12
C HIS A 115 1.46 -7.72 -30.87
N ASP A 116 2.65 -7.59 -31.47
CA ASP A 116 3.29 -8.65 -32.25
C ASP A 116 4.54 -9.24 -31.56
N THR A 117 4.84 -8.80 -30.34
CA THR A 117 6.09 -9.17 -29.63
C THR A 117 5.85 -9.99 -28.38
N VAL A 118 4.63 -9.96 -27.83
CA VAL A 118 4.29 -10.71 -26.61
C VAL A 118 3.11 -11.64 -26.86
N LEU A 119 3.32 -12.92 -26.54
CA LEU A 119 2.22 -13.86 -26.36
C LEU A 119 1.92 -13.90 -24.86
N VAL A 120 0.65 -13.77 -24.47
CA VAL A 120 0.24 -13.77 -23.06
C VAL A 120 -0.22 -15.16 -22.65
N ASP A 121 0.26 -15.64 -21.50
CA ASP A 121 -0.29 -16.82 -20.83
C ASP A 121 -1.54 -16.41 -20.03
N LEU A 122 -2.70 -16.49 -20.67
CA LEU A 122 -3.99 -16.12 -20.08
C LEU A 122 -4.42 -17.06 -18.94
N ALA A 123 -3.97 -18.32 -18.95
CA ALA A 123 -4.27 -19.25 -17.88
C ALA A 123 -3.51 -18.83 -16.61
N HIS A 124 -2.20 -18.59 -16.74
CA HIS A 124 -1.38 -18.08 -15.65
C HIS A 124 -1.87 -16.72 -15.13
N ALA A 125 -2.22 -15.78 -16.03
CA ALA A 125 -2.78 -14.49 -15.63
C ALA A 125 -4.07 -14.64 -14.80
N GLY A 126 -4.93 -15.61 -15.15
CA GLY A 126 -6.12 -15.94 -14.36
C GLY A 126 -5.78 -16.45 -12.95
N GLU A 127 -4.82 -17.36 -12.83
CA GLU A 127 -4.36 -17.88 -11.55
C GLU A 127 -3.78 -16.78 -10.65
N LEU A 128 -2.98 -15.87 -11.21
CA LEU A 128 -2.45 -14.72 -10.48
C LEU A 128 -3.56 -13.79 -10.00
N ALA A 129 -4.58 -13.56 -10.84
CA ALA A 129 -5.76 -12.77 -10.47
C ALA A 129 -6.61 -13.44 -9.38
N ASP A 130 -6.60 -14.76 -9.29
CA ASP A 130 -7.24 -15.52 -8.20
C ASP A 130 -6.44 -15.45 -6.90
N ARG A 131 -5.11 -15.58 -6.98
CA ARG A 131 -4.22 -15.53 -5.82
C ARG A 131 -4.10 -14.14 -5.21
N ALA A 132 -4.15 -13.10 -6.05
CA ALA A 132 -4.12 -11.69 -5.65
C ALA A 132 -2.96 -11.37 -4.68
N THR A 133 -1.74 -11.67 -5.11
CA THR A 133 -0.53 -11.59 -4.27
C THR A 133 -0.10 -10.16 -3.92
N GLY A 134 -0.59 -9.16 -4.65
CA GLY A 134 -0.33 -7.74 -4.39
C GLY A 134 1.02 -7.21 -4.87
N TYR A 135 1.72 -7.94 -5.74
CA TYR A 135 2.96 -7.50 -6.39
C TYR A 135 3.02 -7.98 -7.85
N PRO A 136 3.74 -7.27 -8.73
CA PRO A 136 3.76 -7.56 -10.16
C PRO A 136 4.51 -8.86 -10.47
N LEU A 137 3.89 -9.70 -11.30
CA LEU A 137 4.45 -10.98 -11.76
C LEU A 137 4.37 -11.11 -13.28
N PRO A 138 5.36 -11.74 -13.94
CA PRO A 138 5.36 -11.93 -15.39
C PRO A 138 4.18 -12.75 -15.89
N VAL A 139 3.65 -12.38 -17.06
CA VAL A 139 2.51 -13.08 -17.70
C VAL A 139 2.73 -13.38 -19.19
N ALA A 140 3.93 -13.15 -19.70
CA ALA A 140 4.29 -13.56 -21.05
C ALA A 140 4.46 -15.08 -21.13
N ALA A 141 4.04 -15.68 -22.24
CA ALA A 141 4.29 -17.07 -22.55
C ALA A 141 5.81 -17.30 -22.64
N GLY A 142 6.32 -18.24 -21.85
CA GLY A 142 7.76 -18.51 -21.72
C GLY A 142 8.47 -17.67 -20.66
N ALA A 143 7.75 -16.85 -19.89
CA ALA A 143 8.33 -16.23 -18.71
C ALA A 143 8.76 -17.28 -17.66
N PRO A 144 9.75 -16.97 -16.80
CA PRO A 144 10.15 -17.88 -15.73
C PRO A 144 8.97 -18.22 -14.81
N ALA A 145 9.01 -19.41 -14.22
CA ALA A 145 8.07 -19.78 -13.16
C ALA A 145 8.11 -18.74 -12.02
N THR A 146 6.97 -18.48 -11.38
CA THR A 146 6.83 -17.45 -10.33
C THR A 146 7.90 -17.57 -9.24
N GLU A 147 8.17 -18.79 -8.77
CA GLU A 147 9.16 -19.04 -7.73
C GLU A 147 10.58 -18.71 -8.20
N ALA A 148 10.92 -19.05 -9.44
CA ALA A 148 12.22 -18.75 -10.03
C ALA A 148 12.40 -17.25 -10.27
N TYR A 149 11.35 -16.57 -10.75
CA TYR A 149 11.33 -15.11 -10.90
C TYR A 149 11.57 -14.42 -9.55
N LEU A 150 10.81 -14.79 -8.52
CA LEU A 150 10.93 -14.21 -7.19
C LEU A 150 12.30 -14.47 -6.55
N ALA A 151 12.89 -15.64 -6.77
CA ALA A 151 14.22 -15.99 -6.27
C ALA A 151 15.34 -15.19 -6.96
N ALA A 152 15.11 -14.72 -8.19
CA ALA A 152 16.06 -13.92 -8.96
C ALA A 152 15.98 -12.41 -8.66
N LEU A 153 14.91 -11.95 -8.01
CA LEU A 153 14.76 -10.53 -7.67
C LEU A 153 15.85 -10.08 -6.68
N PRO A 154 16.37 -8.85 -6.83
CA PRO A 154 17.24 -8.28 -5.82
C PRO A 154 16.50 -8.17 -4.48
N PRO A 155 17.21 -8.29 -3.35
CA PRO A 155 16.59 -8.06 -2.04
C PRO A 155 15.96 -6.67 -2.02
N ALA A 156 14.71 -6.59 -1.55
CA ALA A 156 14.01 -5.33 -1.43
C ALA A 156 14.86 -4.35 -0.60
N PRO A 157 14.99 -3.08 -1.04
CA PRO A 157 15.67 -2.09 -0.23
C PRO A 157 14.96 -1.99 1.12
N LEU A 158 15.74 -1.99 2.20
CA LEU A 158 15.18 -1.74 3.53
C LEU A 158 14.55 -0.35 3.50
N LEU A 159 13.23 -0.29 3.73
CA LEU A 159 12.60 0.99 4.00
C LEU A 159 13.34 1.64 5.17
N PRO A 160 13.65 2.95 5.10
CA PRO A 160 14.30 3.63 6.21
C PRO A 160 13.47 3.39 7.46
N SER A 161 14.02 2.66 8.42
CA SER A 161 13.40 2.54 9.73
C SER A 161 13.40 3.96 10.32
N PRO A 162 12.28 4.44 10.89
CA PRO A 162 12.29 5.72 11.59
C PRO A 162 13.46 5.72 12.56
N TYR A 163 14.28 6.76 12.48
CA TYR A 163 15.51 6.84 13.26
C TYR A 163 15.18 6.73 14.75
N VAL A 164 15.57 5.60 15.35
CA VAL A 164 15.60 5.44 16.80
C VAL A 164 17.01 5.80 17.21
N ALA A 165 17.18 6.94 17.87
CA ALA A 165 18.47 7.32 18.42
C ALA A 165 19.03 6.18 19.30
N PRO A 166 20.31 5.80 19.16
CA PRO A 166 20.93 4.85 20.08
C PRO A 166 20.80 5.37 21.52
N VAL A 167 20.33 4.52 22.43
CA VAL A 167 20.29 4.85 23.86
C VAL A 167 21.73 4.84 24.37
N ALA A 168 22.24 6.02 24.73
CA ALA A 168 23.53 6.17 25.35
C ALA A 168 23.48 5.69 26.81
N SER A 169 24.64 5.29 27.34
CA SER A 169 24.78 4.97 28.76
C SER A 169 24.43 6.22 29.58
N GLY A 170 23.33 6.15 30.34
CA GLY A 170 22.81 7.25 31.16
C GLY A 170 21.50 7.87 30.66
N ASP A 171 21.03 7.48 29.47
CA ASP A 171 19.72 7.88 28.97
C ASP A 171 18.60 7.20 29.78
N TRP A 172 17.56 7.97 30.07
CA TRP A 172 16.36 7.46 30.73
C TRP A 172 15.42 6.86 29.67
N TYR A 173 14.78 5.74 30.01
CA TYR A 173 13.77 5.10 29.17
C TYR A 173 12.54 4.78 30.02
N VAL A 174 11.39 4.59 29.34
CA VAL A 174 10.15 4.14 29.97
C VAL A 174 9.84 2.75 29.42
N ASP A 175 9.77 1.75 30.30
CA ASP A 175 9.25 0.43 29.94
C ASP A 175 7.73 0.55 29.76
N LEU A 176 7.26 0.34 28.53
CA LEU A 176 5.84 0.43 28.16
C LEU A 176 5.13 -0.91 28.32
N GLY A 177 5.88 -1.99 28.62
CA GLY A 177 5.36 -3.27 29.06
C GLY A 177 6.00 -4.47 28.37
N SER A 178 5.60 -5.64 28.86
CA SER A 178 6.04 -6.93 28.31
C SER A 178 4.91 -7.64 27.58
N PHE A 179 5.19 -8.08 26.35
CA PHE A 179 4.23 -8.74 25.47
C PHE A 179 4.56 -10.23 25.34
N LYS A 180 3.53 -11.07 25.37
CA LYS A 180 3.65 -12.51 25.07
C LYS A 180 3.85 -12.82 23.58
N SER A 181 3.57 -11.84 22.72
CA SER A 181 3.63 -11.99 21.27
C SER A 181 4.47 -10.86 20.67
N ASP A 182 5.46 -11.24 19.88
CA ASP A 182 6.28 -10.32 19.10
C ASP A 182 5.42 -9.44 18.17
N ALA A 183 4.33 -9.98 17.62
CA ALA A 183 3.42 -9.23 16.77
C ALA A 183 2.75 -8.06 17.51
N ASN A 184 2.43 -8.24 18.80
CA ASN A 184 1.82 -7.17 19.61
C ASN A 184 2.85 -6.12 20.02
N ALA A 185 4.08 -6.54 20.36
CA ALA A 185 5.19 -5.62 20.61
C ALA A 185 5.48 -4.77 19.36
N ARG A 186 5.55 -5.39 18.17
CA ARG A 186 5.72 -4.67 16.89
C ARG A 186 4.60 -3.66 16.63
N ARG A 187 3.34 -4.00 16.92
CA ARG A 187 2.21 -3.07 16.77
C ARG A 187 2.35 -1.84 17.67
N LEU A 188 2.72 -2.02 18.95
CA LEU A 188 2.93 -0.89 19.85
C LEU A 188 4.09 -0.01 19.39
N VAL A 189 5.24 -0.61 19.07
CA VAL A 189 6.40 0.12 18.53
C VAL A 189 6.01 0.92 17.29
N ALA A 190 5.33 0.30 16.32
CA ALA A 190 4.86 0.98 15.11
C ALA A 190 3.87 2.12 15.43
N MET A 191 2.98 1.94 16.42
CA MET A 191 2.09 3.01 16.85
C MET A 191 2.86 4.21 17.38
N LEU A 192 3.84 3.99 18.28
CA LEU A 192 4.63 5.03 18.93
C LEU A 192 5.51 5.79 17.95
N LEU A 193 6.12 5.08 17.00
CA LEU A 193 6.93 5.68 15.95
C LEU A 193 6.12 6.62 15.04
N HIS A 194 4.80 6.39 14.92
CA HIS A 194 3.90 7.18 14.07
C HIS A 194 2.96 8.11 14.87
N GLN A 195 3.08 8.22 16.21
CA GLN A 195 2.30 9.19 17.00
C GLN A 195 3.03 10.54 17.04
N GLY A 196 2.54 11.57 16.33
CA GLY A 196 3.06 12.94 16.47
C GLY A 196 4.57 13.05 16.18
N PRO A 197 5.35 13.94 16.85
CA PRO A 197 6.81 13.87 16.76
C PRO A 197 7.24 12.43 17.12
N PRO A 198 8.01 11.74 16.26
CA PRO A 198 8.29 10.31 16.43
C PRO A 198 8.79 10.03 17.85
N ILE A 199 8.10 9.16 18.59
CA ILE A 199 8.57 8.70 19.90
C ILE A 199 9.53 7.54 19.63
N PRO A 200 10.84 7.69 19.89
CA PRO A 200 11.81 6.61 19.67
C PRO A 200 11.42 5.40 20.52
N ALA A 201 11.14 4.27 19.88
CA ALA A 201 10.73 3.04 20.53
C ALA A 201 11.45 1.85 19.90
N ARG A 202 11.82 0.85 20.71
CA ARG A 202 12.46 -0.39 20.24
C ARG A 202 11.82 -1.60 20.91
N ARG A 203 12.10 -2.78 20.38
CA ARG A 203 11.73 -4.06 20.99
C ARG A 203 12.98 -4.76 21.48
N GLU A 204 12.94 -5.28 22.69
CA GLU A 204 14.04 -6.02 23.30
C GLU A 204 13.56 -7.44 23.64
N ALA A 205 14.23 -8.45 23.08
CA ALA A 205 13.86 -9.84 23.30
C ALA A 205 14.36 -10.30 24.68
N GLN A 206 13.47 -10.90 25.47
CA GLN A 206 13.79 -11.36 26.81
C GLN A 206 13.20 -12.74 27.04
N ALA A 207 14.02 -13.79 26.96
CA ALA A 207 13.68 -15.21 27.16
C ALA A 207 12.34 -15.65 26.51
N ASP A 208 11.21 -15.52 27.20
CA ASP A 208 9.86 -15.92 26.77
C ASP A 208 8.92 -14.74 26.41
N ARG A 209 9.41 -13.50 26.46
CA ARG A 209 8.65 -12.26 26.24
C ARG A 209 9.43 -11.24 25.40
N VAL A 210 8.71 -10.20 24.98
CA VAL A 210 9.28 -9.05 24.28
C VAL A 210 8.92 -7.79 25.06
N GLN A 211 9.93 -7.02 25.47
CA GLN A 211 9.76 -5.71 26.10
C GLN A 211 9.76 -4.60 25.05
N VAL A 212 9.03 -3.52 25.32
CA VAL A 212 8.97 -2.30 24.47
C VAL A 212 9.27 -1.09 25.32
#